data_AF-A0ABD4ZDD8-F1
#
_entry.id   AF-A0ABD4ZDD8-F1
#
_cell.length_a   1.000
_cell.length_b   1.000
_cell.length_c   1.000
_cell.angle_alpha   90.00
_cell.angle_beta   90.00
_cell.angle_gamma   90.00
#
_symmetry.space_group_name_H-M   'P 1'
#
loop_
_entity.id
_entity.type
_entity.pdbx_description
1 polymer ?
#
loop_
_entity_poly.entity_id
_entity_poly.type
_entity_poly.pdbx_seq_one_letter_code
_entity_poly.pdbx_strand_id
1 'polypeptide(L)' 'KLENSIEDILCEYLDFTLLHSDKPLSLRQRENAVQVLFDKGIFNIKGAIPMVAKYLKISEPSVYRYLKAIKKKV' A
#
# COMPACT_ATOMS: atom_id res chain seq x y z
N LYS A 1 -14.21 6.73 -11.77
CA LYS A 1 -14.96 5.52 -11.33
C LYS A 1 -14.06 4.30 -11.07
N LEU A 2 -12.74 4.34 -11.34
CA LEU A 2 -11.78 3.28 -11.00
C LEU A 2 -11.02 3.56 -9.69
N GLU A 3 -10.72 4.83 -9.41
CA GLU A 3 -10.04 5.26 -8.18
C GLU A 3 -10.81 4.84 -6.93
N ASN A 4 -12.12 5.10 -6.90
CA ASN A 4 -13.00 4.68 -5.80
C ASN A 4 -12.91 3.17 -5.56
N SER A 5 -12.88 2.36 -6.61
CA SER A 5 -12.83 0.90 -6.46
C SER A 5 -11.54 0.40 -5.81
N ILE A 6 -10.41 1.07 -6.05
CA ILE A 6 -9.16 0.65 -5.42
C ILE A 6 -9.02 1.25 -4.02
N GLU A 7 -9.53 2.45 -3.78
CA GLU A 7 -9.69 3.01 -2.43
C GLU A 7 -10.54 2.09 -1.54
N ASP A 8 -11.67 1.59 -2.04
CA ASP A 8 -12.51 0.62 -1.33
C ASP A 8 -11.74 -0.66 -1.00
N ILE A 9 -10.94 -1.16 -1.95
CA ILE A 9 -10.08 -2.33 -1.78
C ILE A 9 -8.97 -2.06 -0.74
N LEU A 10 -8.37 -0.87 -0.75
CA LEU A 10 -7.37 -0.49 0.24
C LEU A 10 -7.99 -0.41 1.64
N CYS A 11 -9.21 0.12 1.76
CA CYS A 11 -9.98 0.15 3.01
C CYS A 11 -10.37 -1.23 3.52
N GLU A 12 -10.61 -2.20 2.62
CA GLU A 12 -10.89 -3.59 3.00
C GLU A 12 -9.66 -4.28 3.61
N TYR A 13 -8.47 -4.05 3.04
CA TYR A 13 -7.26 -4.78 3.40
C TYR A 13 -6.34 -4.07 4.39
N LEU A 14 -6.54 -2.78 4.62
CA LEU A 14 -5.78 -2.00 5.58
C LEU A 14 -6.67 -1.65 6.76
N ASP A 15 -6.14 -1.82 7.96
CA ASP A 15 -6.85 -1.46 9.20
C ASP A 15 -7.30 0.01 9.13
N PHE A 16 -8.59 0.25 9.40
CA PHE A 16 -9.23 1.57 9.32
C PHE A 16 -8.50 2.62 10.16
N THR A 17 -7.87 2.19 11.27
CA THR A 17 -7.03 3.04 12.12
C THR A 17 -5.73 3.49 11.45
N LEU A 18 -5.20 2.75 10.48
CA LEU A 18 -4.01 3.13 9.70
C LEU A 18 -4.34 4.19 8.65
N LEU A 19 -5.55 4.15 8.08
CA LEU A 19 -5.98 5.03 6.98
C LEU A 19 -6.50 6.39 7.46
N HIS A 20 -7.16 6.42 8.62
CA HIS A 20 -7.82 7.63 9.14
C HIS A 20 -7.08 8.32 10.29
N SER A 21 -5.87 7.85 10.65
CA SER A 21 -5.04 8.58 11.62
C SER A 21 -4.16 9.63 10.96
N ASP A 22 -4.06 10.80 11.59
CA ASP A 22 -3.06 11.81 11.25
C ASP A 22 -1.65 11.42 11.73
N LYS A 23 -1.54 10.29 12.43
CA LYS A 23 -0.25 9.78 12.91
C LYS A 23 0.52 9.16 11.75
N PRO A 24 1.82 9.51 11.57
CA PRO A 24 2.67 8.84 10.60
C PRO A 24 2.75 7.34 10.90
N LEU A 25 2.55 6.51 9.87
CA LEU A 25 2.76 5.07 9.98
C LEU A 25 4.22 4.77 10.33
N SER A 26 4.42 3.85 11.27
CA SER A 26 5.75 3.28 11.52
C SER A 26 6.27 2.52 10.30
N LEU A 27 7.59 2.30 10.26
CA LEU A 27 8.22 1.53 9.19
C LEU A 27 7.61 0.12 9.06
N ARG A 28 7.39 -0.57 10.18
CA ARG A 28 6.77 -1.92 10.20
C ARG A 28 5.33 -1.90 9.70
N GLN A 29 4.54 -0.89 10.06
CA GLN A 29 3.17 -0.75 9.54
C GLN A 29 3.16 -0.55 8.02
N ARG A 30 4.07 0.27 7.47
CA ARG A 30 4.22 0.46 6.02
C ARG A 30 4.63 -0.81 5.32
N GLU A 31 5.61 -1.54 5.86
CA GLU A 31 6.05 -2.83 5.32
C GLU A 31 4.92 -3.86 5.30
N ASN A 32 4.20 -4.00 6.41
CA ASN A 32 3.05 -4.91 6.50
C ASN A 32 1.94 -4.52 5.52
N ALA A 33 1.61 -3.23 5.41
CA ALA A 33 0.62 -2.75 4.45
C ALA A 33 1.00 -3.11 3.01
N VAL A 34 2.25 -2.80 2.59
CA VAL A 34 2.70 -3.12 1.23
C VAL A 34 2.74 -4.64 1.00
N GLN A 35 3.10 -5.45 2.02
CA GLN A 35 3.06 -6.91 1.94
C GLN A 35 1.65 -7.44 1.69
N VAL A 36 0.66 -7.01 2.50
CA VAL A 36 -0.73 -7.43 2.33
C VAL A 36 -1.26 -7.09 0.94
N LEU A 37 -1.00 -5.87 0.47
CA LEU A 37 -1.42 -5.42 -0.86
C LEU A 37 -0.72 -6.20 -1.99
N PHE A 38 0.54 -6.61 -1.77
CA PHE A 38 1.27 -7.46 -2.69
C PHE A 38 0.66 -8.86 -2.77
N ASP A 39 0.39 -9.48 -1.63
CA ASP A 39 -0.19 -10.83 -1.55
C ASP A 39 -1.59 -10.89 -2.16
N LYS A 40 -2.33 -9.77 -2.14
CA LYS A 40 -3.65 -9.61 -2.78
C LYS A 40 -3.59 -9.27 -4.27
N GLY A 41 -2.40 -9.11 -4.85
CA GLY A 41 -2.21 -8.83 -6.27
C GLY A 41 -2.57 -7.39 -6.70
N ILE A 42 -2.68 -6.45 -5.75
CA ILE A 42 -3.07 -5.05 -6.03
C ILE A 42 -2.11 -4.39 -7.02
N PHE A 43 -0.82 -4.71 -6.94
CA PHE A 43 0.19 -4.14 -7.83
C PHE A 43 0.14 -4.67 -9.27
N ASN A 44 -0.75 -5.61 -9.59
CA ASN A 44 -1.05 -5.99 -10.98
C ASN A 44 -1.98 -4.98 -11.67
N ILE A 45 -2.61 -4.08 -10.90
CA ILE A 45 -3.49 -3.04 -11.41
C ILE A 45 -2.66 -1.83 -11.84
N LYS A 46 -2.87 -1.39 -13.08
CA LYS A 46 -2.20 -0.19 -13.61
C LYS A 46 -2.55 1.03 -12.75
N GLY A 47 -1.53 1.74 -12.28
CA GLY A 47 -1.71 2.92 -11.42
C GLY A 47 -1.80 2.63 -9.92
N ALA A 48 -1.65 1.37 -9.49
CA ALA A 48 -1.66 1.03 -8.06
C ALA A 48 -0.52 1.72 -7.28
N ILE A 49 0.67 1.84 -7.87
CA ILE A 49 1.85 2.42 -7.19
C ILE A 49 1.65 3.89 -6.73
N PRO A 50 1.30 4.85 -7.62
CA PRO A 50 1.08 6.24 -7.21
C PRO A 50 -0.02 6.37 -6.16
N MET A 51 -1.03 5.52 -6.21
CA MET A 51 -2.13 5.56 -5.26
C MET A 51 -1.75 4.97 -3.90
N VAL A 52 -1.08 3.82 -3.85
CA VAL A 52 -0.57 3.26 -2.59
C VAL A 52 0.43 4.23 -1.93
N ALA A 53 1.26 4.91 -2.73
CA ALA A 53 2.16 5.95 -2.23
C ALA A 53 1.39 7.10 -1.55
N LYS A 54 0.33 7.60 -2.21
CA LYS A 54 -0.58 8.61 -1.65
C LYS A 54 -1.23 8.13 -0.34
N TYR A 55 -1.78 6.92 -0.30
CA TYR A 55 -2.46 6.37 0.87
C TYR A 55 -1.54 6.15 2.07
N LEU A 56 -0.36 5.59 1.84
CA LEU A 56 0.61 5.35 2.91
C LEU A 56 1.43 6.59 3.27
N LYS A 57 1.16 7.73 2.62
CA LYS A 57 1.86 9.01 2.80
C LYS A 57 3.39 8.83 2.65
N ILE A 58 3.81 8.13 1.58
CA ILE A 58 5.21 7.88 1.22
C ILE A 58 5.46 8.16 -0.26
N SER A 59 6.73 8.20 -0.66
CA SER A 59 7.10 8.36 -2.06
C SER A 59 6.93 7.06 -2.86
N GLU A 60 6.61 7.15 -4.16
CA GLU A 60 6.58 5.99 -5.05
C GLU A 60 7.87 5.16 -5.04
N PRO A 61 9.09 5.76 -5.05
CA PRO A 61 10.33 5.01 -4.86
C PRO A 61 10.36 4.16 -3.57
N SER A 62 9.70 4.60 -2.50
CA SER A 62 9.61 3.81 -1.27
C SER A 62 8.74 2.58 -1.46
N VAL A 63 7.62 2.70 -2.19
CA VAL A 63 6.79 1.54 -2.58
C VAL A 63 7.60 0.54 -3.41
N TYR A 64 8.33 1.01 -4.42
CA TYR A 64 9.22 0.14 -5.22
C TYR A 64 10.29 -0.57 -4.38
N ARG A 65 10.89 0.13 -3.39
CA ARG A 65 11.85 -0.47 -2.47
C ARG A 65 11.23 -1.59 -1.64
N TYR A 66 10.03 -1.39 -1.10
CA TYR A 66 9.32 -2.43 -0.36
C TYR A 66 8.99 -3.62 -1.25
N LEU A 67 8.45 -3.41 -2.45
CA LEU A 67 8.17 -4.48 -3.41
C LEU A 67 9.41 -5.28 -3.78
N LYS A 68 10.55 -4.61 -3.98
CA LYS A 68 11.83 -5.27 -4.25
C LYS A 68 12.30 -6.11 -3.07
N ALA A 69 12.11 -5.63 -1.84
CA ALA A 69 12.46 -6.38 -0.64
C ALA A 69 11.57 -7.61 -0.44
N ILE A 70 10.27 -7.49 -0.70
CA ILE A 70 9.29 -8.59 -0.61
C ILE A 70 9.62 -9.68 -1.62
N LYS A 71 9.80 -9.31 -2.90
CA LYS A 71 10.14 -10.25 -3.98
C LYS A 71 11.47 -10.98 -3.80
N LYS A 72 12.35 -10.51 -2.92
CA LYS A 72 13.62 -11.17 -2.58
C LYS A 72 13.49 -12.19 -1.45
N LYS A 73 12.40 -12.15 -0.67
CA LYS A 73 12.12 -13.08 0.43
C LYS A 73 11.39 -14.34 -0.03
N VAL A 74 10.73 -14.26 -1.19
CA VAL A 74 10.02 -15.34 -1.89
C VAL A 74 11.00 -16.04 -2.81
#